data_AF-A0A830DQD9-F1
#
_entry.id   AF-A0A830DQD9-F1
#
_cell.length_a   1.000
_cell.length_b   1.000
_cell.length_c   1.000
_cell.angle_alpha   90.00
_cell.angle_beta   90.00
_cell.angle_gamma   90.00
#
_symmetry.space_group_name_H-M   'P 1'
#
loop_
_entity.id
_entity.type
_entity.pdbx_description
1 polymer ?
#
loop_
_entity_poly.entity_id
_entity_poly.type
_entity_poly.pdbx_seq_one_letter_code
_entity_poly.pdbx_strand_id
1 'polypeptide(L)'
;HLYHFVFQRVKVYRLNEDGKWDDQGTGHVTIDFLERSEDMGLFVIDEEDNETLLLHRICPDDIYRKQEDTIISWRDPEFSTELALSFQETNGCTYIWDSICNQQRTMQFSSLASKFSLECSIFCNWFCICILLSLGSYFPTFALKLLAHFIYVSKYVLQYAYSLDRKLIGILIG
;
A
#
# COMPACT_ATOMS: atom_id res chain seq x y z
N HIS A 1 12.43 8.43 -28.19
CA HIS A 1 13.65 7.87 -27.57
C HIS A 1 13.20 6.76 -26.65
N LEU A 2 13.64 5.54 -26.94
CA LEU A 2 13.22 4.32 -26.25
C LEU A 2 13.48 4.48 -24.74
N TYR A 3 12.43 4.25 -23.95
CA TYR A 3 12.59 3.99 -22.53
C TYR A 3 13.51 2.79 -22.41
N HIS A 4 14.76 3.04 -22.02
CA HIS A 4 15.63 1.99 -21.56
C HIS A 4 15.00 1.51 -20.25
N PHE A 5 14.13 0.50 -20.33
CA PHE A 5 13.76 -0.29 -19.15
C PHE A 5 15.09 -0.86 -18.65
N VAL A 6 15.68 -0.20 -17.66
CA VAL A 6 16.92 -0.70 -17.03
C VAL A 6 16.46 -1.86 -16.15
N PHE A 7 16.32 -3.03 -16.77
CA PHE A 7 16.13 -4.28 -16.07
C PHE A 7 17.37 -4.52 -15.21
N GLN A 8 17.20 -4.58 -13.89
CA GLN A 8 18.32 -4.73 -12.97
C GLN A 8 18.56 -6.21 -12.72
N ARG A 9 19.73 -6.72 -13.14
CA ARG A 9 20.08 -8.13 -12.96
C ARG A 9 20.38 -8.44 -11.50
N VAL A 10 19.70 -9.45 -10.96
CA VAL A 10 19.77 -9.88 -9.55
C VAL A 10 19.83 -11.39 -9.44
N LYS A 11 20.43 -11.86 -8.35
CA LYS A 11 20.25 -13.23 -7.85
C LYS A 11 19.28 -13.24 -6.69
N VAL A 12 18.39 -14.22 -6.70
CA VAL A 12 17.41 -14.42 -5.62
C VAL A 12 17.93 -15.49 -4.68
N TYR A 13 17.95 -15.19 -3.39
CA TYR A 13 18.34 -16.13 -2.34
C TYR A 13 17.23 -16.33 -1.33
N ARG A 14 17.10 -17.57 -0.85
CA ARG A 14 16.18 -17.96 0.22
C ARG A 14 16.96 -18.61 1.35
N LEU A 15 16.74 -18.19 2.59
CA LEU A 15 17.33 -18.84 3.75
C LEU A 15 16.58 -20.14 4.04
N ASN A 16 17.32 -21.25 4.12
CA ASN A 16 16.76 -22.55 4.46
C ASN A 16 16.77 -22.82 5.96
N GLU A 17 16.17 -23.95 6.37
CA GLU A 17 16.07 -24.36 7.78
C GLU A 17 17.44 -24.62 8.43
N ASP A 18 18.46 -24.95 7.62
CA ASP A 18 19.85 -25.16 8.07
C ASP A 18 20.60 -23.83 8.29
N GLY A 19 19.96 -22.68 8.06
CA GLY A 19 20.56 -21.35 8.19
C GLY A 19 21.52 -20.99 7.06
N LYS A 20 21.42 -21.64 5.90
CA LYS A 20 22.19 -21.36 4.68
C LYS A 20 21.32 -20.68 3.63
N TRP A 21 21.97 -19.89 2.79
CA TRP A 21 21.31 -19.23 1.65
C TRP A 21 21.35 -20.13 0.42
N ASP A 22 20.16 -20.51 -0.05
CA ASP A 22 19.97 -21.28 -1.27
C ASP A 22 19.75 -20.32 -2.46
N ASP A 23 20.52 -20.52 -3.54
CA ASP A 23 20.36 -19.80 -4.81
C ASP A 23 19.06 -20.28 -5.48
N GLN A 24 18.15 -19.35 -5.75
CA GLN A 24 16.86 -19.64 -6.38
C GLN A 24 16.88 -19.36 -7.89
N GLY A 25 17.91 -18.69 -8.41
CA GLY A 25 17.99 -18.30 -9.81
C GLY A 25 18.52 -16.89 -10.02
N THR A 26 18.82 -16.58 -11.27
CA THR A 26 19.28 -15.26 -11.71
C THR A 26 18.27 -14.67 -12.67
N GLY A 27 17.87 -13.42 -12.41
CA GLY A 27 16.82 -12.78 -13.19
C GLY A 27 16.91 -11.27 -13.17
N HIS A 28 15.87 -10.63 -13.69
CA HIS A 28 15.75 -9.18 -13.77
C HIS A 28 14.66 -8.71 -12.83
N VAL A 29 15.01 -7.83 -11.89
CA VAL A 29 14.03 -7.24 -10.96
C VAL A 29 13.37 -6.01 -11.57
N THR A 30 12.06 -5.92 -11.39
CA THR A 30 11.23 -4.75 -11.66
C THR A 30 10.31 -4.48 -10.47
N ILE A 31 9.84 -3.24 -10.39
CA ILE A 31 8.74 -2.87 -9.50
C ILE A 31 7.57 -2.46 -10.39
N ASP A 32 6.43 -3.12 -10.20
CA ASP A 32 5.21 -2.82 -10.93
C ASP A 32 3.98 -3.03 -10.04
N PHE A 33 2.80 -2.64 -10.53
CA PHE A 33 1.54 -2.91 -9.84
C PHE A 33 1.21 -4.40 -9.88
N LEU A 34 0.77 -4.96 -8.74
CA LEU A 34 0.20 -6.30 -8.75
C LEU A 34 -1.15 -6.26 -9.47
N GLU A 35 -1.39 -7.24 -10.34
CA GLU A 35 -2.61 -7.33 -11.13
C GLU A 35 -3.86 -7.17 -10.24
N ARG A 36 -4.74 -6.24 -10.64
CA ARG A 36 -6.02 -5.93 -9.96
C ARG A 36 -5.89 -5.31 -8.56
N SER A 37 -4.71 -4.80 -8.19
CA SER A 37 -4.54 -4.04 -6.94
C SER A 37 -3.85 -2.70 -7.20
N GLU A 38 -4.03 -1.75 -6.27
CA GLU A 38 -3.21 -0.52 -6.22
C GLU A 38 -1.87 -0.76 -5.51
N ASP A 39 -1.57 -2.01 -5.15
CA ASP A 39 -0.35 -2.38 -4.47
C ASP A 39 0.79 -2.55 -5.46
N MET A 40 1.98 -2.13 -5.02
CA MET A 40 3.22 -2.29 -5.77
C MET A 40 3.95 -3.55 -5.30
N GLY A 41 4.55 -4.27 -6.25
CA GLY A 41 5.23 -5.53 -6.03
C GLY A 41 6.62 -5.52 -6.66
N LEU A 42 7.51 -6.29 -6.06
CA LEU A 42 8.78 -6.67 -6.66
C LEU A 42 8.56 -7.94 -7.48
N PHE A 43 8.92 -7.88 -8.76
CA PHE A 43 8.90 -9.01 -9.67
C PHE A 43 10.32 -9.32 -10.09
N VAL A 44 10.71 -10.59 -10.01
CA VAL A 44 11.97 -11.07 -10.60
C VAL A 44 11.63 -12.10 -11.66
N ILE A 45 12.01 -11.80 -12.89
CA ILE A 45 11.80 -12.67 -14.04
C ILE A 45 13.12 -13.34 -14.41
N ASP A 46 13.11 -14.67 -14.54
CA ASP A 46 14.29 -15.45 -14.91
C ASP A 46 14.86 -15.02 -16.28
N GLU A 47 16.18 -15.10 -16.43
CA GLU A 47 16.84 -14.69 -17.69
C GLU A 47 16.84 -15.75 -18.79
N GLU A 48 16.60 -17.02 -18.47
CA GLU A 48 16.63 -18.14 -19.40
C GLU A 48 15.23 -18.50 -19.93
N ASP A 49 14.26 -18.68 -19.03
CA ASP A 49 12.91 -19.14 -19.37
C ASP A 49 11.82 -18.05 -19.28
N ASN A 50 12.18 -16.87 -18.74
CA ASN A 50 11.27 -15.74 -18.53
C ASN A 50 10.07 -16.08 -17.63
N GLU A 51 10.21 -17.10 -16.76
CA GLU A 51 9.27 -17.42 -15.70
C GLU A 51 9.48 -16.49 -14.49
N THR A 52 8.48 -16.40 -13.62
CA THR A 52 8.58 -15.58 -12.41
C THR A 52 9.35 -16.33 -11.31
N LEU A 53 10.55 -15.87 -11.00
CA LEU A 53 11.37 -16.39 -9.88
C LEU A 53 10.87 -15.92 -8.52
N LEU A 54 10.43 -14.66 -8.45
CA LEU A 54 9.96 -14.04 -7.22
C LEU A 54 8.86 -13.03 -7.51
N LEU A 55 7.79 -13.12 -6.72
CA LEU A 55 6.75 -12.10 -6.61
C LEU A 55 6.62 -11.77 -5.12
N HIS A 56 6.92 -10.52 -4.76
CA HIS A 56 6.83 -10.05 -3.38
C HIS A 56 6.07 -8.73 -3.31
N ARG A 57 4.97 -8.69 -2.55
CA ARG A 57 4.22 -7.45 -2.32
C ARG A 57 5.01 -6.51 -1.41
N ILE A 58 5.15 -5.25 -1.82
CA ILE A 58 5.85 -4.26 -0.99
C ILE A 58 5.02 -3.97 0.28
N CYS A 59 5.60 -4.22 1.45
CA CYS A 59 4.95 -4.01 2.74
C CYS A 59 5.22 -2.59 3.27
N PRO A 60 4.25 -1.90 3.90
CA PRO A 60 4.47 -0.60 4.54
C PRO A 60 5.39 -0.67 5.77
N ASP A 61 5.56 -1.86 6.35
CA ASP A 61 6.39 -2.09 7.52
C ASP A 61 7.88 -2.01 7.18
N ASP A 62 8.70 -1.59 8.15
CA ASP A 62 10.15 -1.45 8.01
C ASP A 62 10.89 -2.79 8.12
N ILE A 63 10.61 -3.69 7.18
CA ILE A 63 11.16 -5.07 7.12
C ILE A 63 12.38 -5.20 6.20
N TYR A 64 12.62 -4.21 5.33
CA TYR A 64 13.68 -4.25 4.33
C TYR A 64 15.00 -3.76 4.90
N ARG A 65 16.09 -4.42 4.54
CA ARG A 65 17.45 -4.07 4.96
C ARG A 65 18.40 -4.09 3.77
N LYS A 66 19.07 -2.95 3.53
CA LYS A 66 20.15 -2.83 2.56
C LYS A 66 21.48 -3.22 3.21
N GLN A 67 22.23 -4.11 2.58
CA GLN A 67 23.55 -4.57 3.01
C GLN A 67 24.56 -4.39 1.85
N GLU A 68 25.81 -4.02 2.18
CA GLU A 68 26.94 -3.93 1.24
C GLU A 68 26.68 -3.12 -0.06
N ASP A 69 25.71 -2.21 -0.02
CA ASP A 69 25.20 -1.42 -1.15
C ASP A 69 24.65 -2.20 -2.36
N THR A 70 24.73 -3.53 -2.36
CA THR A 70 24.33 -4.41 -3.46
C THR A 70 23.33 -5.48 -3.03
N ILE A 71 22.98 -5.57 -1.76
CA ILE A 71 22.05 -6.58 -1.25
C ILE A 71 20.85 -5.91 -0.60
N ILE A 72 19.65 -6.38 -0.93
CA ILE A 72 18.41 -6.04 -0.24
C ILE A 72 17.83 -7.32 0.33
N SER A 73 17.59 -7.36 1.64
CA SER A 73 17.08 -8.53 2.35
C SER A 73 15.86 -8.19 3.18
N TRP A 74 14.93 -9.13 3.33
CA TRP A 74 13.75 -8.98 4.18
C TRP A 74 13.25 -10.35 4.63
N ARG A 75 12.37 -10.34 5.64
CA ARG A 75 11.60 -11.52 6.02
C ARG A 75 10.23 -11.44 5.36
N ASP A 76 9.89 -12.45 4.57
CA ASP A 76 8.59 -12.56 3.94
C ASP A 76 7.50 -12.75 5.01
N PRO A 77 6.48 -11.88 5.09
CA PRO A 77 5.43 -12.00 6.10
C PRO A 77 4.45 -13.14 5.83
N GLU A 78 4.30 -13.59 4.58
CA GLU A 78 3.40 -14.68 4.20
C GLU A 78 4.04 -16.04 4.48
N PHE A 79 5.32 -16.19 4.10
CA PHE A 79 6.04 -17.47 4.23
C PHE A 79 6.99 -17.54 5.43
N SER A 80 7.12 -16.45 6.21
CA SER A 80 8.05 -16.33 7.35
C SER A 80 9.50 -16.70 7.03
N THR A 81 9.88 -16.68 5.75
CA THR A 81 11.20 -17.07 5.26
C THR A 81 12.04 -15.83 4.99
N GLU A 82 13.35 -15.90 5.18
CA GLU A 82 14.24 -14.79 4.83
C GLU A 82 14.60 -14.87 3.35
N LEU A 83 14.46 -13.73 2.68
CA LEU A 83 14.74 -13.54 1.26
C LEU A 83 15.82 -12.47 1.10
N ALA A 84 16.66 -12.64 0.09
CA ALA A 84 17.63 -11.62 -0.31
C ALA A 84 17.74 -11.51 -1.83
N LEU A 85 17.82 -10.28 -2.30
CA LEU A 85 18.20 -9.92 -3.66
C LEU A 85 19.63 -9.43 -3.65
N SER A 86 20.50 -10.11 -4.39
CA SER A 86 21.87 -9.66 -4.63
C SER A 86 21.95 -9.06 -6.03
N PHE A 87 22.23 -7.77 -6.11
CA PHE A 87 22.32 -7.01 -7.34
C PHE A 87 23.71 -7.13 -7.95
N GLN A 88 23.76 -7.23 -9.27
CA GLN A 88 25.03 -7.17 -10.00
C GLN A 88 25.64 -5.75 -9.96
N GLU A 89 24.80 -4.71 -9.96
CA GLU A 89 25.23 -3.31 -9.98
C GLU A 89 24.68 -2.54 -8.77
N THR A 90 25.54 -1.75 -8.13
CA THR A 90 25.17 -0.87 -7.02
C THR A 90 24.12 0.18 -7.39
N ASN A 91 24.17 0.68 -8.62
CA ASN A 91 23.20 1.66 -9.12
C ASN A 91 21.80 1.03 -9.20
N GLY A 92 21.70 -0.23 -9.64
CA GLY A 92 20.45 -0.97 -9.67
C GLY A 92 19.87 -1.24 -8.28
N CYS A 93 20.72 -1.64 -7.34
CA CYS A 93 20.33 -1.81 -5.94
C CYS A 93 19.78 -0.51 -5.34
N THR A 94 20.49 0.60 -5.53
CA THR A 94 20.09 1.91 -5.01
C THR A 94 18.76 2.36 -5.60
N TYR A 95 18.56 2.18 -6.90
CA TYR A 95 17.30 2.51 -7.57
C TYR A 95 16.10 1.74 -6.99
N ILE A 96 16.25 0.41 -6.83
CA ILE A 96 15.17 -0.43 -6.29
C ILE A 96 14.94 -0.10 -4.80
N TRP A 97 16.01 0.10 -4.03
CA TRP A 97 15.92 0.49 -2.63
C TRP A 97 15.14 1.81 -2.44
N ASP A 98 15.52 2.85 -3.18
CA ASP A 98 14.86 4.16 -3.09
C ASP A 98 13.37 4.07 -3.48
N SER A 99 13.06 3.22 -4.46
CA SER A 99 11.69 2.95 -4.90
C SER A 99 10.86 2.26 -3.80
N ILE A 100 11.42 1.25 -3.13
CA ILE A 100 10.78 0.59 -1.97
C ILE A 100 10.51 1.62 -0.86
N CYS A 101 11.53 2.41 -0.47
CA CYS A 101 11.37 3.41 0.56
C CYS A 101 10.34 4.48 0.20
N ASN A 102 10.28 4.88 -1.07
CA ASN A 102 9.28 5.82 -1.56
C ASN A 102 7.86 5.26 -1.46
N GLN A 103 7.68 3.99 -1.82
CA GLN A 103 6.41 3.32 -1.71
C GLN A 103 5.95 3.18 -0.25
N GLN A 104 6.85 2.79 0.67
CA GLN A 104 6.57 2.74 2.11
C GLN A 104 6.09 4.09 2.64
N ARG A 105 6.75 5.20 2.28
CA ARG A 105 6.32 6.55 2.66
C ARG A 105 4.95 6.91 2.10
N THR A 106 4.69 6.55 0.84
CA THR A 106 3.42 6.85 0.17
C THR A 106 2.25 6.10 0.83
N MET A 107 2.44 4.82 1.17
CA MET A 107 1.47 4.01 1.90
C MET A 107 1.21 4.52 3.32
N GLN A 108 2.26 4.94 4.04
CA GLN A 108 2.10 5.54 5.36
C GLN A 108 1.31 6.86 5.28
N PHE A 109 1.59 7.70 4.29
CA PHE A 109 0.89 8.97 4.09
C PHE A 109 -0.58 8.78 3.69
N SER A 110 -0.89 7.86 2.78
CA SER A 110 -2.28 7.56 2.39
C SER A 110 -3.09 7.04 3.58
N SER A 111 -2.49 6.21 4.43
CA SER A 111 -3.11 5.73 5.67
C SER A 111 -3.39 6.85 6.69
N LEU A 112 -2.53 7.88 6.75
CA LEU A 112 -2.73 9.03 7.62
C LEU A 112 -3.78 9.98 7.06
N ALA A 113 -3.74 10.25 5.75
CA ALA A 113 -4.71 11.09 5.07
C ALA A 113 -6.15 10.53 5.19
N SER A 114 -6.32 9.21 5.05
CA SER A 114 -7.62 8.56 5.24
C SER A 114 -8.11 8.66 6.69
N LYS A 115 -7.22 8.47 7.68
CA LYS A 115 -7.53 8.67 9.10
C LYS A 115 -7.92 10.12 9.41
N PHE A 116 -7.17 11.10 8.92
CA PHE A 116 -7.50 12.53 9.08
C PHE A 116 -8.85 12.89 8.45
N SER A 117 -9.17 12.34 7.28
CA SER A 117 -10.47 12.53 6.64
C SER A 117 -11.63 11.98 7.49
N LEU A 118 -11.45 10.79 8.09
CA LEU A 118 -12.43 10.18 9.00
C LEU A 118 -12.59 10.99 10.29
N GLU A 119 -11.50 11.42 10.91
CA GLU A 119 -11.55 12.22 12.14
C GLU A 119 -12.17 13.60 11.91
N CYS A 120 -11.83 14.31 10.83
CA CYS A 120 -12.48 15.57 10.45
C CYS A 120 -13.99 15.37 10.20
N SER A 121 -14.38 14.25 9.58
CA SER A 121 -15.78 13.92 9.36
C SER A 121 -16.54 13.69 10.68
N ILE A 122 -15.92 12.98 11.64
CA ILE A 122 -16.49 12.75 12.98
C ILE A 122 -16.58 14.07 13.76
N PHE A 123 -15.53 14.90 13.73
CA PHE A 123 -15.49 16.19 14.43
C PHE A 123 -16.53 17.18 13.89
N CYS A 124 -16.67 17.28 12.56
CA CYS A 124 -17.71 18.08 11.93
C CYS A 124 -19.12 17.59 12.29
N ASN A 125 -19.31 16.27 12.39
CA ASN A 125 -20.59 15.69 12.77
C ASN A 125 -20.94 15.99 14.23
N TRP A 126 -19.97 15.84 15.14
CA TRP A 126 -20.14 16.16 16.55
C TRP A 126 -20.41 17.66 16.78
N PHE A 127 -19.67 18.53 16.10
CA PHE A 127 -19.86 19.98 16.21
C PHE A 127 -21.25 20.41 15.74
N CYS A 128 -21.75 19.83 14.63
CA CYS A 128 -23.11 20.04 14.17
C CYS A 128 -24.17 19.53 15.17
N ILE A 129 -23.96 18.37 15.79
CA ILE A 129 -24.88 17.82 16.81
C ILE A 129 -24.94 18.75 18.02
N CYS A 130 -23.80 19.25 18.52
CA CYS A 130 -23.77 20.20 19.64
C CYS A 130 -24.52 21.51 19.33
N ILE A 131 -24.34 22.06 18.13
CA ILE A 131 -25.06 23.27 17.69
C ILE A 131 -26.57 22.99 17.64
N LEU A 132 -27.01 21.88 17.06
CA LEU A 132 -28.42 21.50 16.99
C LEU A 132 -29.06 21.28 18.37
N LEU A 133 -28.34 20.67 19.31
CA LEU A 133 -28.80 20.49 20.69
C LEU A 133 -28.90 21.82 21.45
N SER A 134 -27.98 22.76 21.19
CA SER A 134 -27.99 24.09 21.83
C SER A 134 -29.07 25.04 21.27
N LEU A 135 -29.40 24.93 19.98
CA LEU A 135 -30.42 25.74 19.29
C LEU A 135 -31.83 25.12 19.34
N GLY A 136 -31.93 23.82 19.65
CA GLY A 136 -33.19 23.08 19.74
C GLY A 136 -34.14 23.54 20.86
N SER A 137 -33.65 24.34 21.81
CA SER A 137 -34.44 24.99 22.85
C SER A 137 -35.25 26.19 22.35
N TYR A 138 -34.96 26.72 21.15
CA TYR A 138 -35.62 27.92 20.60
C TYR A 138 -36.70 27.64 19.55
N PHE A 139 -36.66 26.52 18.83
CA PHE A 139 -37.64 26.19 17.77
C PHE A 139 -37.89 24.67 17.62
N PRO A 140 -38.88 24.09 18.34
CA PRO A 140 -39.03 22.63 18.47
C PRO A 140 -39.46 21.90 17.19
N THR A 141 -40.14 22.56 16.24
CA THR A 141 -40.63 21.94 15.00
C THR A 141 -39.65 22.06 13.82
N PHE A 142 -38.73 23.03 13.86
CA PHE A 142 -37.71 23.23 12.82
C PHE A 142 -36.47 22.34 13.06
N ALA A 143 -36.13 22.11 14.34
CA ALA A 143 -35.01 21.25 14.75
C ALA A 143 -35.18 19.79 14.29
N LEU A 144 -36.40 19.23 14.33
CA LEU A 144 -36.66 17.85 13.85
C LEU A 144 -36.47 17.69 12.33
N LYS A 145 -36.84 18.70 11.53
CA LYS A 145 -36.63 18.67 10.08
C LYS A 145 -35.15 18.79 9.73
N LEU A 146 -34.40 19.64 10.45
CA LEU A 146 -32.96 19.79 10.28
C LEU A 146 -32.20 18.54 10.76
N LEU A 147 -32.59 17.92 11.87
CA LEU A 147 -32.06 16.63 12.30
C LEU A 147 -32.37 15.53 11.30
N ALA A 148 -33.59 15.45 10.78
CA ALA A 148 -33.93 14.46 9.74
C ALA A 148 -33.13 14.69 8.46
N HIS A 149 -32.95 15.95 8.03
CA HIS A 149 -32.15 16.28 6.86
C HIS A 149 -30.65 16.06 7.11
N PHE A 150 -30.16 16.32 8.32
CA PHE A 150 -28.77 16.08 8.71
C PHE A 150 -28.46 14.59 8.87
N ILE A 151 -29.39 13.80 9.41
CA ILE A 151 -29.32 12.33 9.42
C ILE A 151 -29.39 11.81 7.98
N TYR A 152 -30.23 12.39 7.13
CA TYR A 152 -30.32 12.01 5.72
C TYR A 152 -29.04 12.33 4.96
N VAL A 153 -28.49 13.53 5.09
CA VAL A 153 -27.22 13.95 4.49
C VAL A 153 -26.07 13.15 5.08
N SER A 154 -26.05 12.90 6.39
CA SER A 154 -25.04 12.02 7.02
C SER A 154 -25.14 10.59 6.52
N LYS A 155 -26.35 10.03 6.36
CA LYS A 155 -26.56 8.73 5.73
C LYS A 155 -26.12 8.74 4.27
N TYR A 156 -26.38 9.83 3.54
CA TYR A 156 -26.02 9.96 2.14
C TYR A 156 -24.51 10.09 1.96
N VAL A 157 -23.84 10.88 2.81
CA VAL A 157 -22.38 11.04 2.86
C VAL A 157 -21.72 9.73 3.32
N LEU A 158 -22.27 9.05 4.33
CA LEU A 158 -21.81 7.72 4.72
C LEU A 158 -22.03 6.69 3.61
N GLN A 159 -23.16 6.75 2.89
CA GLN A 159 -23.43 5.88 1.76
C GLN A 159 -22.54 6.20 0.55
N TYR A 160 -22.17 7.47 0.35
CA TYR A 160 -21.21 7.89 -0.67
C TYR A 160 -19.79 7.49 -0.28
N ALA A 161 -19.41 7.62 0.99
CA ALA A 161 -18.15 7.12 1.53
C ALA A 161 -18.07 5.59 1.40
N TYR A 162 -19.11 4.86 1.82
CA TYR A 162 -19.24 3.41 1.60
C TYR A 162 -19.36 3.01 0.13
N SER A 163 -19.81 3.89 -0.76
CA SER A 163 -19.91 3.66 -2.21
C SER A 163 -18.61 3.97 -2.93
N LEU A 164 -17.80 4.92 -2.46
CA LEU A 164 -16.40 5.05 -2.84
C LEU A 164 -15.62 3.83 -2.37
N ASP A 165 -15.84 3.39 -1.12
CA ASP A 165 -15.25 2.16 -0.59
C ASP A 165 -15.73 0.94 -1.39
N ARG A 166 -17.01 0.88 -1.81
CA ARG A 166 -17.53 -0.17 -2.69
C ARG A 166 -17.20 -0.04 -4.17
N LYS A 167 -16.80 1.12 -4.68
CA LYS A 167 -16.23 1.26 -6.02
C LYS A 167 -14.76 0.86 -6.00
N LEU A 168 -14.02 1.16 -4.92
CA LEU A 168 -12.72 0.55 -4.65
C LEU A 168 -12.85 -0.98 -4.52
N ILE A 169 -13.79 -1.46 -3.70
CA ILE A 169 -14.04 -2.91 -3.53
C ILE A 169 -14.61 -3.53 -4.81
N GLY A 170 -15.48 -2.85 -5.55
CA GLY A 170 -16.07 -3.35 -6.81
C GLY A 170 -15.10 -3.37 -7.99
N ILE A 171 -14.02 -2.56 -7.95
CA ILE A 171 -12.85 -2.70 -8.81
C ILE A 171 -11.97 -3.87 -8.33
N LEU A 172 -11.95 -4.16 -7.02
CA LEU A 172 -11.23 -5.31 -6.42
C LEU A 172 -11.94 -6.67 -6.58
N ILE A 173 -13.23 -6.74 -6.92
CA ILE A 173 -13.95 -8.01 -7.21
C ILE A 173 -14.40 -8.14 -8.68
N GLY A 174 -13.87 -7.31 -9.58
CA GLY A 174 -14.11 -7.38 -11.02
C GLY A 174 -12.95 -8.03 -11.78
#